data_AF-A0A6N4E210-F1
#
_entry.id   AF-A0A6N4E210-F1
#
_cell.length_a   1.000
_cell.length_b   1.000
_cell.length_c   1.000
_cell.angle_alpha   90.00
_cell.angle_beta   90.00
_cell.angle_gamma   90.00
#
_symmetry.space_group_name_H-M   'P 1'
#
loop_
_entity.id
_entity.type
_entity.pdbx_description
1 polymer ?
#
loop_
_entity_poly.entity_id
_entity_poly.type
_entity_poly.pdbx_seq_one_letter_code
_entity_poly.pdbx_strand_id
1 'polypeptide(L)'
;MTLAGRREGADWHIGAEASGITFDAARRAFRMLGEPLSGVRLDFRATAGIELSGSGTLPRKLAWGLDFSDLAFADAQERHLGEGVAGRWKGSAHHRDGAWSGTQSLRLNRGALLTPYLYLEPGASPIGVETRFRIDDAFERLRFDQSSYRQEGVLALHGSGDYHLTGGGGLVRLDLESEPSSLAALYQACLAPILGHTLLGEIDLGGSLQASLRLGARGPEALRLTLDEIDLVHRGGAEGLFALRGLEGVLNWDAAEATRESHIAWRGGHLFERIDLGGGRLPLKLSGQHLRMTAPSSLPVLDGALHLDSLEAEWGDGEAHAALSGFLTPISMELLSRAFGWPPMSGQLSGMIPSVRYADGLITVNGTSLMRVFDGEILIKDLVLEDLFRALPALSAEITLKSIDLEALTRTFSFGKITGRLDGTIEGLRLEDWEPVAFDARFATPEGDDSRHRISQRAVDNISNLGGAGVSGALSRSFLRFFEEFRYDRLGIRCRLKNGVCEMGGIESKDRGYYLVKGSGLPRIDIMGFNRQTDWNLLIEKLKQMTQGEAPVIE
;
A
#
# COMPACT_ATOMS: atom_id res chain seq x y z
N MET A 1 -28.09 -0.99 48.28
CA MET A 1 -27.63 -2.39 48.35
C MET A 1 -28.56 -3.14 49.27
N THR A 2 -29.14 -4.24 48.80
CA THR A 2 -29.94 -5.18 49.58
C THR A 2 -29.09 -6.44 49.80
N LEU A 3 -29.13 -6.98 51.02
CA LEU A 3 -28.43 -8.20 51.39
C LEU A 3 -29.43 -9.12 52.09
N ALA A 4 -29.56 -10.35 51.59
CA ALA A 4 -30.39 -11.38 52.17
C ALA A 4 -29.54 -12.62 52.42
N GLY A 5 -29.77 -13.31 53.53
CA GLY A 5 -29.05 -14.53 53.87
C GLY A 5 -29.94 -15.53 54.57
N ARG A 6 -29.75 -16.81 54.27
CA ARG A 6 -30.37 -17.93 54.98
C ARG A 6 -29.30 -18.96 55.32
N ARG A 7 -29.48 -19.64 56.45
CA ARG A 7 -28.60 -20.71 56.92
C ARG A 7 -29.45 -21.86 57.43
N GLU A 8 -29.19 -23.06 56.92
CA GLU A 8 -29.83 -24.31 57.32
C GLU A 8 -28.73 -25.30 57.72
N GLY A 9 -28.50 -25.43 59.03
CA GLY A 9 -27.39 -26.22 59.58
C GLY A 9 -26.02 -25.67 59.17
N ALA A 10 -25.21 -26.49 58.50
CA ALA A 10 -23.90 -26.11 57.97
C ALA A 10 -24.02 -25.33 56.65
N ASP A 11 -25.13 -25.46 55.93
CA ASP A 11 -25.32 -24.86 54.62
C ASP A 11 -25.84 -23.43 54.74
N TRP A 12 -25.35 -22.56 53.88
CA TRP A 12 -25.72 -21.15 53.86
C TRP A 12 -25.87 -20.65 52.42
N HIS A 13 -26.70 -19.64 52.28
CA HIS A 13 -26.93 -18.93 51.03
C HIS A 13 -27.03 -17.43 51.31
N ILE A 14 -26.32 -16.63 50.53
CA ILE A 14 -26.24 -15.17 50.62
C ILE A 14 -26.54 -14.61 49.23
N GLY A 15 -27.51 -13.70 49.15
CA GLY A 15 -27.82 -12.92 47.96
C GLY A 15 -27.57 -11.44 48.23
N ALA A 16 -26.87 -10.77 47.34
CA ALA A 16 -26.63 -9.34 47.40
C ALA A 16 -27.00 -8.68 46.07
N GLU A 17 -27.77 -7.59 46.14
CA GLU A 17 -28.07 -6.76 44.97
C GLU A 17 -27.69 -5.31 45.24
N ALA A 18 -27.11 -4.65 44.25
CA ALA A 18 -26.73 -3.25 44.31
C ALA A 18 -27.03 -2.58 42.97
N SER A 19 -27.71 -1.45 43.01
CA SER A 19 -28.03 -0.61 41.85
C SER A 19 -27.33 0.75 41.99
N GLY A 20 -27.02 1.39 40.85
CA GLY A 20 -26.37 2.70 40.84
C GLY A 20 -24.93 2.67 41.35
N ILE A 21 -24.23 1.54 41.17
CA ILE A 21 -22.80 1.41 41.50
C ILE A 21 -22.04 2.33 40.57
N THR A 22 -21.23 3.23 41.14
CA THR A 22 -20.29 4.10 40.41
C THR A 22 -18.86 3.66 40.64
N PHE A 23 -17.93 4.13 39.80
CA PHE A 23 -16.50 3.81 39.97
C PHE A 23 -15.97 4.15 41.38
N ASP A 24 -16.32 5.31 41.94
CA ASP A 24 -15.89 5.68 43.30
C ASP A 24 -16.45 4.77 44.39
N ALA A 25 -17.67 4.25 44.21
CA ALA A 25 -18.26 3.26 45.11
C ALA A 25 -17.54 1.90 44.97
N ALA A 26 -17.28 1.47 43.73
CA ALA A 26 -16.57 0.24 43.42
C ALA A 26 -15.12 0.28 43.96
N ARG A 27 -14.35 1.34 43.70
CA ARG A 27 -12.96 1.49 44.15
C ARG A 27 -12.83 1.35 45.68
N ARG A 28 -13.78 1.89 46.44
CA ARG A 28 -13.82 1.74 47.91
C ARG A 28 -14.05 0.29 48.35
N ALA A 29 -14.88 -0.47 47.62
CA ALA A 29 -15.12 -1.88 47.89
C ALA A 29 -13.93 -2.77 47.44
N PHE A 30 -13.30 -2.45 46.31
CA PHE A 30 -12.19 -3.19 45.71
C PHE A 30 -10.82 -2.90 46.32
N ARG A 31 -10.65 -1.84 47.15
CA ARG A 31 -9.42 -1.60 47.91
C ARG A 31 -8.97 -2.81 48.76
N MET A 32 -9.88 -3.73 49.08
CA MET A 32 -9.56 -4.98 49.78
C MET A 32 -8.99 -6.10 48.86
N LEU A 33 -9.05 -5.94 47.54
CA LEU A 33 -8.67 -6.93 46.52
C LEU A 33 -7.42 -6.51 45.71
N GLY A 34 -6.69 -5.47 46.14
CA GLY A 34 -5.54 -4.89 45.44
C GLY A 34 -5.95 -3.78 44.45
N GLU A 35 -5.00 -2.93 44.04
CA GLU A 35 -5.24 -1.90 43.00
C GLU A 35 -4.72 -2.38 41.62
N PRO A 36 -5.55 -3.03 40.78
CA PRO A 36 -5.11 -3.51 39.46
C PRO A 36 -5.12 -2.45 38.35
N LEU A 37 -5.51 -1.19 38.62
CA LEU A 37 -5.82 -0.19 37.58
C LEU A 37 -5.13 1.18 37.82
N SER A 38 -3.88 1.20 38.28
CA SER A 38 -3.14 2.45 38.38
C SER A 38 -2.92 3.07 36.99
N GLY A 39 -3.41 4.30 36.77
CA GLY A 39 -3.17 5.05 35.53
C GLY A 39 -4.28 4.98 34.47
N VAL A 40 -5.40 4.29 34.74
CA VAL A 40 -6.58 4.27 33.86
C VAL A 40 -7.67 5.15 34.47
N ARG A 41 -8.17 6.14 33.73
CA ARG A 41 -9.42 6.85 34.09
C ARG A 41 -10.57 5.91 33.78
N LEU A 42 -11.47 5.68 34.73
CA LEU A 42 -12.60 4.77 34.58
C LEU A 42 -13.85 5.40 35.19
N ASP A 43 -14.94 5.47 34.44
CA ASP A 43 -16.27 5.81 34.94
C ASP A 43 -17.29 4.81 34.39
N PHE A 44 -18.30 4.47 35.18
CA PHE A 44 -19.39 3.59 34.77
C PHE A 44 -20.55 3.66 35.76
N ARG A 45 -21.72 3.22 35.30
CA ARG A 45 -22.88 2.92 36.15
C ARG A 45 -23.20 1.45 36.04
N ALA A 46 -23.50 0.79 37.17
CA ALA A 46 -23.88 -0.61 37.13
C ALA A 46 -24.97 -1.00 38.13
N THR A 47 -25.67 -2.08 37.77
CA THR A 47 -26.49 -2.89 38.66
C THR A 47 -25.89 -4.27 38.74
N ALA A 48 -25.57 -4.74 39.95
CA ALA A 48 -24.94 -6.02 40.20
C ALA A 48 -25.81 -6.88 41.13
N GLY A 49 -25.89 -8.17 40.82
CA GLY A 49 -26.45 -9.21 41.67
C GLY A 49 -25.40 -10.31 41.86
N ILE A 50 -25.23 -10.77 43.11
CA ILE A 50 -24.35 -11.89 43.45
C ILE A 50 -25.11 -12.85 44.35
N GLU A 51 -25.08 -14.13 43.99
CA GLU A 51 -25.54 -15.22 44.82
C GLU A 51 -24.37 -16.12 45.19
N LEU A 52 -24.17 -16.34 46.48
CA LEU A 52 -23.14 -17.21 47.02
C LEU A 52 -23.79 -18.26 47.91
N SER A 53 -23.39 -19.52 47.75
CA SER A 53 -23.80 -20.59 48.66
C SER A 53 -22.63 -21.48 49.01
N GLY A 54 -22.65 -22.04 50.22
CA GLY A 54 -21.56 -22.84 50.75
C GLY A 54 -21.99 -23.69 51.92
N SER A 55 -21.01 -24.39 52.49
CA SER A 55 -21.20 -25.25 53.66
C SER A 55 -20.03 -25.08 54.61
N GLY A 56 -20.32 -24.89 55.90
CA GLY A 56 -19.32 -24.50 56.89
C GLY A 56 -18.72 -23.12 56.54
N THR A 57 -17.41 -23.02 56.48
CA THR A 57 -16.68 -21.80 56.09
C THR A 57 -16.38 -21.72 54.59
N LEU A 58 -16.70 -22.77 53.83
CA LEU A 58 -16.28 -22.89 52.44
C LEU A 58 -17.39 -22.48 51.46
N PRO A 59 -17.20 -21.43 50.65
CA PRO A 59 -18.08 -21.14 49.52
C PRO A 59 -17.99 -22.28 48.48
N ARG A 60 -19.14 -22.71 47.95
CA ARG A 60 -19.25 -23.82 46.99
C ARG A 60 -19.82 -23.43 45.63
N LYS A 61 -20.74 -22.46 45.60
CA LYS A 61 -21.32 -21.97 44.34
C LYS A 61 -21.38 -20.45 44.38
N LEU A 62 -21.04 -19.84 43.26
CA LEU A 62 -21.11 -18.41 43.01
C LEU A 62 -21.90 -18.22 41.71
N ALA A 63 -22.87 -17.31 41.71
CA ALA A 63 -23.50 -16.80 40.51
C ALA A 63 -23.47 -15.28 40.56
N TRP A 64 -23.30 -14.64 39.41
CA TRP A 64 -23.28 -13.19 39.32
C TRP A 64 -23.97 -12.70 38.06
N GLY A 65 -24.49 -11.48 38.15
CA GLY A 65 -24.97 -10.69 37.04
C GLY A 65 -24.56 -9.24 37.25
N LEU A 66 -24.11 -8.59 36.19
CA LEU A 66 -23.69 -7.20 36.16
C LEU A 66 -24.21 -6.59 34.86
N ASP A 67 -25.20 -5.70 34.96
CA ASP A 67 -25.62 -4.83 33.87
C ASP A 67 -24.91 -3.49 34.07
N PHE A 68 -24.15 -3.03 33.07
CA PHE A 68 -23.37 -1.79 33.14
C PHE A 68 -23.64 -0.89 31.93
N SER A 69 -23.53 0.41 32.17
CA SER A 69 -23.70 1.45 31.15
C SER A 69 -22.71 2.58 31.35
N ASP A 70 -22.55 3.37 30.28
CA ASP A 70 -21.74 4.58 30.26
C ASP A 70 -20.29 4.30 30.72
N LEU A 71 -19.80 3.09 30.45
CA LEU A 71 -18.42 2.72 30.75
C LEU A 71 -17.51 3.53 29.83
N ALA A 72 -16.72 4.40 30.44
CA ALA A 72 -15.72 5.22 29.78
C ALA A 72 -14.36 4.94 30.40
N PHE A 73 -13.34 4.72 29.56
CA PHE A 73 -11.98 4.57 30.04
C PHE A 73 -10.94 5.16 29.09
N ALA A 74 -9.81 5.55 29.67
CA ALA A 74 -8.62 5.99 28.93
C ALA A 74 -7.36 5.59 29.72
N ASP A 75 -6.39 4.97 29.05
CA ASP A 75 -5.06 4.81 29.60
C ASP A 75 -4.28 6.14 29.62
N ALA A 76 -3.13 6.17 30.31
CA ALA A 76 -2.36 7.39 30.51
C ALA A 76 -1.80 8.01 29.22
N GLN A 77 -1.64 7.20 28.17
CA GLN A 77 -1.15 7.63 26.85
C GLN A 77 -2.29 7.83 25.84
N GLU A 78 -3.55 7.66 26.27
CA GLU A 78 -4.76 7.72 25.44
C GLU A 78 -4.70 6.81 24.20
N ARG A 79 -3.94 5.71 24.28
CA ARG A 79 -3.82 4.68 23.24
C ARG A 79 -4.96 3.68 23.30
N HIS A 80 -5.54 3.47 24.49
CA HIS A 80 -6.68 2.59 24.70
C HIS A 80 -7.82 3.42 25.28
N LEU A 81 -8.90 3.53 24.52
CA LEU A 81 -10.05 4.37 24.84
C LEU A 81 -11.32 3.54 24.74
N GLY A 82 -12.23 3.77 25.68
CA GLY A 82 -13.60 3.28 25.61
C GLY A 82 -14.55 4.40 25.94
N GLU A 83 -15.63 4.51 25.17
CA GLU A 83 -16.65 5.55 25.39
C GLU A 83 -18.05 4.96 25.30
N GLY A 84 -18.88 5.29 26.30
CA GLY A 84 -20.29 4.92 26.32
C GLY A 84 -20.56 3.42 26.29
N VAL A 85 -19.58 2.60 26.68
CA VAL A 85 -19.69 1.14 26.57
C VAL A 85 -20.77 0.64 27.51
N ALA A 86 -21.68 -0.19 27.00
CA ALA A 86 -22.73 -0.78 27.79
C ALA A 86 -22.89 -2.25 27.46
N GLY A 87 -23.31 -3.02 28.47
CA GLY A 87 -23.42 -4.45 28.34
C GLY A 87 -23.89 -5.16 29.58
N ARG A 88 -23.89 -6.48 29.47
CA ARG A 88 -24.23 -7.40 30.55
C ARG A 88 -23.18 -8.49 30.66
N TRP A 89 -22.66 -8.67 31.87
CA TRP A 89 -21.81 -9.79 32.25
C TRP A 89 -22.56 -10.66 33.24
N LYS A 90 -22.59 -11.98 33.01
CA LYS A 90 -23.19 -12.93 33.95
C LYS A 90 -22.41 -14.22 33.93
N GLY A 91 -22.52 -15.00 35.00
CA GLY A 91 -21.91 -16.31 35.04
C GLY A 91 -22.20 -17.06 36.31
N SER A 92 -21.65 -18.26 36.37
CA SER A 92 -21.72 -19.11 37.54
C SER A 92 -20.48 -19.98 37.66
N ALA A 93 -20.02 -20.19 38.88
CA ALA A 93 -18.88 -21.05 39.20
C ALA A 93 -19.19 -21.97 40.37
N HIS A 94 -18.54 -23.12 40.37
CA HIS A 94 -18.59 -24.10 41.44
C HIS A 94 -17.17 -24.39 41.93
N HIS A 95 -17.01 -24.44 43.25
CA HIS A 95 -15.77 -24.83 43.88
C HIS A 95 -15.74 -26.35 44.05
N ARG A 96 -14.69 -26.99 43.52
CA ARG A 96 -14.42 -28.42 43.70
C ARG A 96 -12.92 -28.69 43.52
N ASP A 97 -12.35 -29.53 44.37
CA ASP A 97 -10.97 -30.01 44.28
C ASP A 97 -9.92 -28.88 44.17
N GLY A 98 -10.04 -27.88 45.04
CA GLY A 98 -9.07 -26.78 45.14
C GLY A 98 -9.13 -25.76 44.00
N ALA A 99 -10.24 -25.69 43.27
CA ALA A 99 -10.44 -24.73 42.20
C ALA A 99 -11.92 -24.38 41.99
N TRP A 100 -12.13 -23.18 41.46
CA TRP A 100 -13.39 -22.74 40.89
C TRP A 100 -13.47 -23.11 39.42
N SER A 101 -14.53 -23.76 38.99
CA SER A 101 -14.81 -24.02 37.57
C SER A 101 -16.19 -23.49 37.22
N GLY A 102 -16.32 -22.82 36.08
CA GLY A 102 -17.54 -22.08 35.77
C GLY A 102 -17.70 -21.70 34.32
N THR A 103 -18.81 -21.02 34.06
CA THR A 103 -19.12 -20.40 32.77
C THR A 103 -19.41 -18.92 32.97
N GLN A 104 -19.08 -18.11 31.98
CA GLN A 104 -19.40 -16.71 31.94
C GLN A 104 -19.88 -16.31 30.54
N SER A 105 -20.76 -15.33 30.47
CA SER A 105 -21.15 -14.67 29.23
C SER A 105 -21.09 -13.15 29.40
N LEU A 106 -20.39 -12.47 28.51
CA LEU A 106 -20.36 -11.03 28.36
C LEU A 106 -21.04 -10.66 27.05
N ARG A 107 -21.95 -9.68 27.07
CA ARG A 107 -22.51 -9.06 25.87
C ARG A 107 -22.33 -7.56 25.92
N LEU A 108 -21.72 -6.99 24.89
CA LEU A 108 -21.63 -5.56 24.66
C LEU A 108 -22.55 -5.19 23.49
N ASN A 109 -23.32 -4.12 23.63
CA ASN A 109 -24.31 -3.73 22.64
C ASN A 109 -24.38 -2.22 22.39
N ARG A 110 -23.52 -1.43 23.05
CA ARG A 110 -23.36 0.02 22.83
C ARG A 110 -21.93 0.46 23.14
N GLY A 111 -21.61 1.65 22.65
CA GLY A 111 -20.34 2.33 22.85
C GLY A 111 -19.34 1.99 21.77
N ALA A 112 -18.14 2.53 21.95
CA ALA A 112 -17.00 2.33 21.07
C ALA A 112 -15.74 2.04 21.90
N LEU A 113 -14.84 1.26 21.32
CA LEU A 113 -13.53 0.93 21.86
C LEU A 113 -12.50 1.23 20.78
N LEU A 114 -11.46 1.97 21.13
CA LEU A 114 -10.35 2.29 20.24
C LEU A 114 -9.05 1.80 20.87
N THR A 115 -8.27 1.08 20.07
CA THR A 115 -6.91 0.63 20.40
C THR A 115 -5.98 0.96 19.25
N PRO A 116 -4.65 0.85 19.41
CA PRO A 116 -3.71 1.07 18.31
C PRO A 116 -3.83 0.03 17.19
N TYR A 117 -4.53 -1.08 17.42
CA TYR A 117 -4.58 -2.22 16.51
C TYR A 117 -5.96 -2.45 15.87
N LEU A 118 -7.02 -1.98 16.54
CA LEU A 118 -8.39 -2.15 16.09
C LEU A 118 -9.33 -1.12 16.75
N TYR A 119 -10.41 -0.83 16.03
CA TYR A 119 -11.60 -0.18 16.52
C TYR A 119 -12.73 -1.21 16.69
N LEU A 120 -13.59 -1.04 17.69
CA LEU A 120 -14.80 -1.85 17.87
C LEU A 120 -15.97 -0.96 18.24
N GLU A 121 -17.11 -1.17 17.61
CA GLU A 121 -18.35 -0.45 17.92
C GLU A 121 -19.47 -1.43 18.24
N PRO A 122 -19.57 -1.92 19.50
CA PRO A 122 -20.66 -2.79 19.93
C PRO A 122 -22.06 -2.25 19.66
N GLY A 123 -22.21 -0.92 19.49
CA GLY A 123 -23.48 -0.28 19.09
C GLY A 123 -23.90 -0.61 17.66
N ALA A 124 -22.95 -0.72 16.73
CA ALA A 124 -23.19 -1.09 15.35
C ALA A 124 -23.19 -2.60 15.14
N SER A 125 -22.33 -3.32 15.86
CA SER A 125 -22.21 -4.78 15.78
C SER A 125 -21.99 -5.37 17.17
N PRO A 126 -23.05 -5.90 17.82
CA PRO A 126 -22.96 -6.43 19.18
C PRO A 126 -21.88 -7.51 19.32
N ILE A 127 -21.19 -7.48 20.47
CA ILE A 127 -20.11 -8.41 20.79
C ILE A 127 -20.58 -9.35 21.90
N GLY A 128 -20.45 -10.66 21.67
CA GLY A 128 -20.67 -11.70 22.66
C GLY A 128 -19.39 -12.46 22.95
N VAL A 129 -19.11 -12.69 24.24
CA VAL A 129 -18.03 -13.57 24.69
C VAL A 129 -18.62 -14.60 25.65
N GLU A 130 -18.40 -15.88 25.38
CA GLU A 130 -18.78 -16.97 26.27
C GLU A 130 -17.53 -17.79 26.61
N THR A 131 -17.29 -18.05 27.88
CA THR A 131 -16.06 -18.73 28.32
C THR A 131 -16.37 -19.77 29.38
N ARG A 132 -15.75 -20.95 29.26
CA ARG A 132 -15.64 -21.94 30.33
C ARG A 132 -14.28 -21.80 30.97
N PHE A 133 -14.24 -21.50 32.26
CA PHE A 133 -13.00 -21.18 32.96
C PHE A 133 -12.77 -22.05 34.18
N ARG A 134 -11.51 -22.12 34.60
CA ARG A 134 -11.05 -22.67 35.87
C ARG A 134 -10.06 -21.69 36.52
N ILE A 135 -10.26 -21.39 37.80
CA ILE A 135 -9.37 -20.54 38.60
C ILE A 135 -8.97 -21.34 39.85
N ASP A 136 -7.70 -21.31 40.22
CA ASP A 136 -7.24 -21.96 41.47
C ASP A 136 -7.72 -21.22 42.73
N ASP A 137 -7.65 -21.87 43.88
CA ASP A 137 -8.10 -21.29 45.16
C ASP A 137 -7.30 -20.08 45.62
N ALA A 138 -6.07 -19.96 45.12
CA ALA A 138 -5.22 -18.79 45.37
C ALA A 138 -5.62 -17.58 44.49
N PHE A 139 -6.51 -17.78 43.50
CA PHE A 139 -6.85 -16.79 42.47
C PHE A 139 -5.60 -16.26 41.74
N GLU A 140 -4.61 -17.12 41.55
CA GLU A 140 -3.34 -16.79 40.91
C GLU A 140 -3.34 -17.18 39.44
N ARG A 141 -4.07 -18.23 39.06
CA ARG A 141 -4.08 -18.74 37.69
C ARG A 141 -5.48 -18.93 37.14
N LEU A 142 -5.78 -18.28 36.03
CA LEU A 142 -6.99 -18.43 35.24
C LEU A 142 -6.69 -19.26 33.99
N ARG A 143 -7.43 -20.35 33.79
CA ARG A 143 -7.41 -21.14 32.55
C ARG A 143 -8.79 -21.20 31.92
N PHE A 144 -8.84 -21.25 30.60
CA PHE A 144 -10.05 -21.60 29.88
C PHE A 144 -9.70 -22.47 28.68
N ASP A 145 -10.37 -23.62 28.56
CA ASP A 145 -10.18 -24.53 27.44
C ASP A 145 -11.10 -24.18 26.26
N GLN A 146 -12.15 -23.40 26.51
CA GLN A 146 -13.11 -22.98 25.50
C GLN A 146 -13.61 -21.57 25.80
N SER A 147 -13.28 -20.65 24.91
CA SER A 147 -13.87 -19.32 24.82
C SER A 147 -14.35 -19.09 23.39
N SER A 148 -15.53 -18.52 23.22
CA SER A 148 -16.05 -18.09 21.92
C SER A 148 -16.31 -16.59 21.96
N TYR A 149 -15.74 -15.88 21.00
CA TYR A 149 -16.01 -14.47 20.72
C TYR A 149 -16.82 -14.38 19.42
N ARG A 150 -17.88 -13.58 19.42
CA ARG A 150 -18.67 -13.31 18.22
C ARG A 150 -19.05 -11.84 18.16
N GLN A 151 -18.67 -11.20 17.08
CA GLN A 151 -19.14 -9.88 16.67
C GLN A 151 -20.01 -10.08 15.45
N GLU A 152 -21.30 -9.77 15.58
CA GLU A 152 -22.30 -10.10 14.57
C GLU A 152 -21.95 -9.52 13.19
N GLY A 153 -21.91 -10.37 12.16
CA GLY A 153 -21.59 -9.98 10.78
C GLY A 153 -20.12 -9.64 10.50
N VAL A 154 -19.25 -9.64 11.51
CA VAL A 154 -17.85 -9.17 11.38
C VAL A 154 -16.83 -10.28 11.62
N LEU A 155 -16.87 -10.91 12.80
CA LEU A 155 -15.81 -11.82 13.24
C LEU A 155 -16.33 -12.83 14.26
N ALA A 156 -15.94 -14.09 14.09
CA ALA A 156 -16.11 -15.13 15.10
C ALA A 156 -14.78 -15.82 15.38
N LEU A 157 -14.44 -15.96 16.66
CA LEU A 157 -13.21 -16.57 17.15
C LEU A 157 -13.52 -17.61 18.23
N HIS A 158 -12.70 -18.65 18.28
CA HIS A 158 -12.64 -19.59 19.38
C HIS A 158 -11.22 -19.62 19.94
N GLY A 159 -11.09 -19.93 21.23
CA GLY A 159 -9.76 -20.02 21.81
C GLY A 159 -9.68 -20.63 23.18
N SER A 160 -8.45 -20.85 23.59
CA SER A 160 -8.05 -21.34 24.90
C SER A 160 -6.93 -20.48 25.45
N GLY A 161 -6.84 -20.34 26.77
CA GLY A 161 -5.83 -19.50 27.37
C GLY A 161 -5.50 -19.83 28.82
N ASP A 162 -4.34 -19.33 29.24
CA ASP A 162 -3.77 -19.47 30.56
C ASP A 162 -3.12 -18.14 30.98
N TYR A 163 -3.52 -17.63 32.14
CA TYR A 163 -3.17 -16.31 32.64
C TYR A 163 -2.78 -16.38 34.10
N HIS A 164 -1.74 -15.64 34.47
CA HIS A 164 -1.43 -15.32 35.85
C HIS A 164 -2.15 -14.03 36.24
N LEU A 165 -2.84 -14.03 37.38
CA LEU A 165 -3.65 -12.92 37.89
C LEU A 165 -2.93 -12.07 38.94
N THR A 166 -1.89 -12.61 39.60
CA THR A 166 -1.16 -11.94 40.70
C THR A 166 0.27 -11.59 40.29
N GLY A 167 0.98 -10.79 41.12
CA GLY A 167 2.42 -10.52 40.95
C GLY A 167 2.81 -9.67 39.72
N GLY A 168 1.90 -8.83 39.23
CA GLY A 168 2.05 -8.10 37.97
C GLY A 168 1.21 -8.67 36.83
N GLY A 169 0.66 -9.88 37.00
CA GLY A 169 -0.21 -10.54 36.04
C GLY A 169 0.48 -10.83 34.72
N GLY A 170 -0.08 -11.72 33.91
CA GLY A 170 0.51 -11.98 32.60
C GLY A 170 -0.17 -13.08 31.83
N LEU A 171 -0.23 -12.88 30.53
CA LEU A 171 -0.55 -13.95 29.60
C LEU A 171 0.55 -15.03 29.70
N VAL A 172 0.17 -16.28 29.95
CA VAL A 172 1.09 -17.42 29.80
C VAL A 172 1.00 -17.94 28.37
N ARG A 173 -0.23 -18.19 27.91
CA ARG A 173 -0.53 -18.68 26.57
C ARG A 173 -1.96 -18.33 26.17
N LEU A 174 -2.15 -17.94 24.90
CA LEU A 174 -3.46 -17.78 24.28
C LEU A 174 -3.39 -18.35 22.86
N ASP A 175 -4.28 -19.28 22.56
CA ASP A 175 -4.50 -19.80 21.23
C ASP A 175 -5.87 -19.30 20.75
N LEU A 176 -5.91 -18.63 19.60
CA LEU A 176 -7.13 -18.13 18.96
C LEU A 176 -7.22 -18.68 17.54
N GLU A 177 -8.42 -19.04 17.12
CA GLU A 177 -8.74 -19.46 15.76
C GLU A 177 -10.04 -18.78 15.31
N SER A 178 -10.05 -18.22 14.11
CA SER A 178 -11.23 -17.59 13.52
C SER A 178 -12.03 -18.58 12.68
N GLU A 179 -13.34 -18.35 12.63
CA GLU A 179 -14.14 -18.80 11.48
C GLU A 179 -13.73 -17.96 10.24
N PRO A 180 -13.91 -18.47 9.01
CA PRO A 180 -13.78 -17.66 7.81
C PRO A 180 -14.69 -16.44 7.88
N SER A 181 -14.12 -15.25 7.74
CA SER A 181 -14.81 -13.97 7.92
C SER A 181 -14.67 -13.11 6.67
N SER A 182 -15.70 -12.32 6.35
CA SER A 182 -15.63 -11.38 5.22
C SER A 182 -14.54 -10.34 5.50
N LEU A 183 -13.55 -10.26 4.61
CA LEU A 183 -12.47 -9.28 4.77
C LEU A 183 -12.99 -7.85 4.66
N ALA A 184 -13.99 -7.63 3.79
CA ALA A 184 -14.69 -6.35 3.66
C ALA A 184 -15.30 -5.89 4.99
N ALA A 185 -16.08 -6.77 5.64
CA ALA A 185 -16.76 -6.46 6.89
C ALA A 185 -15.76 -6.22 8.03
N LEU A 186 -14.74 -7.08 8.13
CA LEU A 186 -13.66 -6.94 9.11
C LEU A 186 -12.90 -5.62 8.94
N TYR A 187 -12.54 -5.27 7.71
CA TYR A 187 -11.83 -4.03 7.42
C TYR A 187 -12.66 -2.80 7.78
N GLN A 188 -13.90 -2.72 7.31
CA GLN A 188 -14.77 -1.57 7.56
C GLN A 188 -15.08 -1.38 9.05
N ALA A 189 -15.37 -2.48 9.76
CA ALA A 189 -15.73 -2.42 11.17
C ALA A 189 -14.53 -2.19 12.10
N CYS A 190 -13.35 -2.75 11.78
CA CYS A 190 -12.24 -2.83 12.73
C CYS A 190 -10.99 -2.03 12.36
N LEU A 191 -10.72 -1.82 11.06
CA LEU A 191 -9.43 -1.31 10.59
C LEU A 191 -9.54 0.06 9.90
N ALA A 192 -10.55 0.28 9.06
CA ALA A 192 -10.72 1.54 8.32
C ALA A 192 -10.68 2.78 9.24
N PRO A 193 -11.32 2.81 10.43
CA PRO A 193 -11.27 3.97 11.32
C PRO A 193 -9.88 4.35 11.82
N ILE A 194 -8.94 3.39 11.87
CA ILE A 194 -7.56 3.62 12.34
C ILE A 194 -6.55 3.72 11.19
N LEU A 195 -6.94 3.38 9.96
CA LEU A 195 -6.08 3.38 8.77
C LEU A 195 -6.32 4.56 7.83
N GLY A 196 -7.26 5.47 8.11
CA GLY A 196 -7.71 6.52 7.20
C GLY A 196 -6.65 7.48 6.65
N HIS A 197 -5.44 7.53 7.24
CA HIS A 197 -4.31 8.34 6.75
C HIS A 197 -3.21 7.51 6.06
N THR A 198 -3.49 6.25 5.75
CA THR A 198 -2.55 5.32 5.11
C THR A 198 -3.08 4.90 3.74
N LEU A 199 -2.24 4.29 2.89
CA LEU A 199 -2.68 3.69 1.63
C LEU A 199 -3.79 2.66 1.83
N LEU A 200 -3.77 1.97 2.97
CA LEU A 200 -4.76 0.98 3.34
C LEU A 200 -6.04 1.63 3.89
N GLY A 201 -6.12 2.95 4.00
CA GLY A 201 -7.34 3.68 4.36
C GLY A 201 -8.31 3.85 3.20
N GLU A 202 -7.81 3.73 1.96
CA GLU A 202 -8.56 3.95 0.72
C GLU A 202 -8.55 2.69 -0.13
N ILE A 203 -8.90 1.54 0.46
CA ILE A 203 -8.97 0.26 -0.24
C ILE A 203 -10.37 -0.35 -0.16
N ASP A 204 -10.76 -1.00 -1.24
CA ASP A 204 -11.83 -1.96 -1.27
C ASP A 204 -11.31 -3.37 -1.17
N LEU A 205 -11.98 -4.13 -0.32
CA LEU A 205 -11.64 -5.51 -0.05
C LEU A 205 -12.86 -6.39 -0.32
N GLY A 206 -12.61 -7.53 -0.96
CA GLY A 206 -13.53 -8.65 -1.14
C GLY A 206 -12.94 -9.94 -0.57
N GLY A 207 -13.69 -11.04 -0.68
CA GLY A 207 -13.24 -12.37 -0.25
C GLY A 207 -13.32 -12.62 1.24
N SER A 208 -12.70 -13.73 1.66
CA SER A 208 -12.70 -14.18 3.06
C SER A 208 -11.31 -14.42 3.61
N LEU A 209 -11.17 -14.20 4.92
CA LEU A 209 -9.95 -14.38 5.69
C LEU A 209 -10.23 -15.34 6.85
N GLN A 210 -9.32 -16.30 7.05
CA GLN A 210 -9.26 -17.08 8.27
C GLN A 210 -7.91 -16.87 8.96
N ALA A 211 -7.89 -16.75 10.29
CA ALA A 211 -6.70 -16.53 11.07
C ALA A 211 -6.57 -17.53 12.22
N SER A 212 -5.35 -17.98 12.52
CA SER A 212 -5.02 -18.63 13.78
C SER A 212 -3.81 -17.95 14.41
N LEU A 213 -3.89 -17.58 15.69
CA LEU A 213 -2.89 -16.84 16.43
C LEU A 213 -2.49 -17.62 17.69
N ARG A 214 -1.19 -17.75 17.93
CA ARG A 214 -0.64 -18.20 19.20
C ARG A 214 0.18 -17.09 19.82
N LEU A 215 -0.19 -16.72 21.04
CA LEU A 215 0.51 -15.76 21.88
C LEU A 215 1.09 -16.49 23.09
N GLY A 216 2.34 -16.22 23.42
CA GLY A 216 2.97 -16.64 24.66
C GLY A 216 3.25 -15.44 25.58
N ALA A 217 3.99 -15.70 26.67
CA ALA A 217 4.29 -14.68 27.68
C ALA A 217 5.11 -13.48 27.16
N ARG A 218 5.80 -13.62 26.03
CA ARG A 218 6.63 -12.56 25.42
C ARG A 218 5.97 -11.88 24.21
N GLY A 219 4.73 -12.26 23.88
CA GLY A 219 4.01 -11.74 22.72
C GLY A 219 3.66 -12.82 21.69
N PRO A 220 3.39 -12.43 20.44
CA PRO A 220 3.05 -13.37 19.37
C PRO A 220 4.16 -14.39 19.11
N GLU A 221 3.79 -15.66 19.02
CA GLU A 221 4.71 -16.77 18.72
C GLU A 221 4.48 -17.34 17.33
N ALA A 222 3.22 -17.40 16.88
CA ALA A 222 2.87 -17.86 15.55
C ALA A 222 1.55 -17.23 15.07
N LEU A 223 1.48 -16.94 13.77
CA LEU A 223 0.29 -16.45 13.08
C LEU A 223 0.15 -17.19 11.76
N ARG A 224 -1.05 -17.70 11.48
CA ARG A 224 -1.40 -18.23 10.17
C ARG A 224 -2.61 -17.49 9.64
N LEU A 225 -2.51 -17.01 8.40
CA LEU A 225 -3.60 -16.42 7.65
C LEU A 225 -3.89 -17.30 6.43
N THR A 226 -5.17 -17.59 6.19
CA THR A 226 -5.65 -18.24 4.97
C THR A 226 -6.51 -17.24 4.23
N LEU A 227 -6.13 -16.99 2.98
CA LEU A 227 -6.70 -15.99 2.08
C LEU A 227 -7.51 -16.72 1.02
N ASP A 228 -8.77 -16.34 0.84
CA ASP A 228 -9.70 -17.00 -0.07
C ASP A 228 -10.44 -15.96 -0.92
N GLU A 229 -10.13 -15.96 -2.22
CA GLU A 229 -10.72 -15.09 -3.26
C GLU A 229 -10.79 -13.60 -2.85
N ILE A 230 -9.68 -13.07 -2.34
CA ILE A 230 -9.57 -11.68 -1.94
C ILE A 230 -9.42 -10.79 -3.17
N ASP A 231 -10.39 -9.91 -3.38
CA ASP A 231 -10.24 -8.77 -4.29
C ASP A 231 -9.73 -7.58 -3.48
N LEU A 232 -8.72 -6.88 -4.01
CA LEU A 232 -8.16 -5.67 -3.40
C LEU A 232 -8.09 -4.59 -4.46
N VAL A 233 -8.74 -3.45 -4.23
CA VAL A 233 -8.74 -2.30 -5.16
C VAL A 233 -8.39 -1.04 -4.39
N HIS A 234 -7.34 -0.33 -4.78
CA HIS A 234 -7.03 0.98 -4.22
C HIS A 234 -7.92 2.05 -4.88
N ARG A 235 -8.55 2.90 -4.06
CA ARG A 235 -9.50 3.94 -4.47
C ARG A 235 -8.96 5.37 -4.29
N GLY A 236 -7.70 5.52 -3.89
CA GLY A 236 -7.09 6.83 -3.65
C GLY A 236 -6.60 7.54 -4.91
N GLY A 237 -6.78 8.87 -4.95
CA GLY A 237 -6.32 9.75 -6.03
C GLY A 237 -7.29 9.90 -7.21
N ALA A 238 -6.84 10.60 -8.26
CA ALA A 238 -7.59 10.79 -9.51
C ALA A 238 -7.64 9.51 -10.38
N GLU A 239 -6.69 8.59 -10.18
CA GLU A 239 -6.60 7.27 -10.83
C GLU A 239 -6.18 6.23 -9.76
N GLY A 240 -6.91 5.12 -9.64
CA GLY A 240 -6.60 4.04 -8.70
C GLY A 240 -5.22 3.42 -8.96
N LEU A 241 -4.34 3.44 -7.94
CA LEU A 241 -2.96 3.00 -8.07
C LEU A 241 -2.80 1.51 -8.43
N PHE A 242 -3.64 0.63 -7.89
CA PHE A 242 -3.54 -0.81 -8.15
C PHE A 242 -4.83 -1.56 -7.81
N ALA A 243 -5.00 -2.70 -8.46
CA ALA A 243 -5.95 -3.73 -8.06
C ALA A 243 -5.36 -5.13 -8.21
N LEU A 244 -5.69 -6.02 -7.28
CA LEU A 244 -5.44 -7.46 -7.36
C LEU A 244 -6.78 -8.19 -7.24
N ARG A 245 -6.96 -9.22 -8.06
CA ARG A 245 -8.21 -9.98 -8.16
C ARG A 245 -8.00 -11.44 -7.84
N GLY A 246 -8.91 -11.99 -7.04
CA GLY A 246 -8.89 -13.39 -6.61
C GLY A 246 -7.57 -13.79 -5.95
N LEU A 247 -7.11 -12.99 -5.01
CA LEU A 247 -5.92 -13.30 -4.22
C LEU A 247 -6.24 -14.44 -3.25
N GLU A 248 -5.43 -15.49 -3.32
CA GLU A 248 -5.54 -16.69 -2.51
C GLU A 248 -4.18 -17.07 -1.91
N GLY A 249 -4.19 -17.85 -0.85
CA GLY A 249 -2.97 -18.44 -0.32
C GLY A 249 -2.93 -18.58 1.18
N VAL A 250 -1.74 -18.89 1.70
CA VAL A 250 -1.50 -19.11 3.12
C VAL A 250 -0.23 -18.36 3.53
N LEU A 251 -0.36 -17.50 4.52
CA LEU A 251 0.77 -16.85 5.18
C LEU A 251 0.99 -17.53 6.53
N ASN A 252 2.16 -18.12 6.73
CA ASN A 252 2.60 -18.71 7.98
C ASN A 252 3.77 -17.89 8.52
N TRP A 253 3.57 -17.24 9.65
CA TRP A 253 4.58 -16.49 10.39
C TRP A 253 4.87 -17.18 11.72
N ASP A 254 6.15 -17.31 12.05
CA ASP A 254 6.65 -17.77 13.35
C ASP A 254 7.64 -16.74 13.90
N ALA A 255 7.60 -16.47 15.21
CA ALA A 255 8.51 -15.51 15.85
C ALA A 255 9.97 -15.99 15.88
N ALA A 256 10.18 -17.30 15.83
CA ALA A 256 11.48 -17.94 15.73
C ALA A 256 11.85 -18.18 14.25
N GLU A 257 12.42 -19.34 13.93
CA GLU A 257 12.73 -19.70 12.55
C GLU A 257 11.48 -20.21 11.83
N ALA A 258 11.19 -19.70 10.63
CA ALA A 258 10.04 -20.15 9.87
C ALA A 258 10.23 -21.61 9.47
N THR A 259 9.30 -22.45 9.91
CA THR A 259 9.30 -23.88 9.57
C THR A 259 8.34 -24.21 8.42
N ARG A 260 7.42 -23.30 8.12
CA ARG A 260 6.35 -23.51 7.13
C ARG A 260 6.48 -22.54 5.96
N GLU A 261 6.26 -23.07 4.77
CA GLU A 261 6.20 -22.27 3.56
C GLU A 261 4.95 -21.39 3.56
N SER A 262 5.09 -20.18 3.04
CA SER A 262 3.98 -19.28 2.76
C SER A 262 3.86 -19.10 1.25
N HIS A 263 2.69 -18.72 0.79
CA HIS A 263 2.54 -18.27 -0.58
C HIS A 263 1.30 -17.39 -0.71
N ILE A 264 1.35 -16.52 -1.69
CA ILE A 264 0.18 -15.83 -2.23
C ILE A 264 0.13 -16.05 -3.73
N ALA A 265 -1.07 -16.16 -4.27
CA ALA A 265 -1.34 -16.20 -5.69
C ALA A 265 -2.53 -15.29 -5.98
N TRP A 266 -2.64 -14.81 -7.21
CA TRP A 266 -3.77 -14.01 -7.67
C TRP A 266 -4.08 -14.35 -9.12
N ARG A 267 -5.32 -14.05 -9.56
CA ARG A 267 -5.78 -14.35 -10.92
C ARG A 267 -5.48 -13.25 -11.92
N GLY A 268 -5.40 -12.02 -11.46
CA GLY A 268 -5.05 -10.87 -12.28
C GLY A 268 -5.14 -9.57 -11.49
N GLY A 269 -5.00 -8.45 -12.17
CA GLY A 269 -4.98 -7.15 -11.54
C GLY A 269 -4.67 -6.04 -12.52
N HIS A 270 -4.36 -4.87 -11.99
CA HIS A 270 -3.77 -3.78 -12.76
C HIS A 270 -2.88 -2.91 -11.87
N LEU A 271 -1.97 -2.16 -12.50
CA LEU A 271 -1.27 -1.02 -11.91
C LEU A 271 -1.66 0.25 -12.68
N PHE A 272 -1.74 1.37 -11.97
CA PHE A 272 -2.10 2.69 -12.52
C PHE A 272 -3.35 2.62 -13.43
N GLU A 273 -4.40 1.95 -12.94
CA GLU A 273 -5.65 1.57 -13.62
C GLU A 273 -5.58 0.75 -14.93
N ARG A 274 -4.48 0.83 -15.68
CA ARG A 274 -4.45 0.46 -17.11
C ARG A 274 -3.33 -0.48 -17.51
N ILE A 275 -2.35 -0.71 -16.64
CA ILE A 275 -1.32 -1.72 -16.87
C ILE A 275 -1.85 -3.05 -16.37
N ASP A 276 -2.38 -3.87 -17.28
CA ASP A 276 -2.93 -5.17 -16.94
C ASP A 276 -1.87 -6.11 -16.36
N LEU A 277 -2.20 -6.71 -15.22
CA LEU A 277 -1.44 -7.77 -14.59
C LEU A 277 -2.17 -9.10 -14.78
N GLY A 278 -1.45 -10.11 -15.25
CA GLY A 278 -1.94 -11.48 -15.28
C GLY A 278 -1.82 -12.17 -13.91
N GLY A 279 -2.23 -13.44 -13.88
CA GLY A 279 -2.14 -14.25 -12.67
C GLY A 279 -0.70 -14.51 -12.27
N GLY A 280 -0.40 -14.36 -10.98
CA GLY A 280 0.93 -14.51 -10.41
C GLY A 280 0.93 -15.32 -9.14
N ARG A 281 2.10 -15.80 -8.75
CA ARG A 281 2.33 -16.53 -7.49
C ARG A 281 3.66 -16.13 -6.91
N LEU A 282 3.69 -15.85 -5.60
CA LEU A 282 4.89 -15.57 -4.84
C LEU A 282 5.05 -16.63 -3.74
N PRO A 283 6.07 -17.50 -3.82
CA PRO A 283 6.43 -18.39 -2.73
C PRO A 283 7.26 -17.60 -1.70
N LEU A 284 6.81 -17.60 -0.45
CA LEU A 284 7.31 -16.72 0.60
C LEU A 284 7.73 -17.51 1.85
N LYS A 285 8.56 -16.89 2.67
CA LYS A 285 8.89 -17.35 4.03
C LYS A 285 8.90 -16.14 4.96
N LEU A 286 8.11 -16.20 6.04
CA LEU A 286 7.92 -15.11 7.00
C LEU A 286 8.37 -15.59 8.38
N SER A 287 9.38 -14.96 8.97
CA SER A 287 9.88 -15.31 10.30
C SER A 287 10.45 -14.13 11.04
N GLY A 288 10.15 -14.03 12.34
CA GLY A 288 10.57 -12.92 13.18
C GLY A 288 10.16 -11.59 12.53
N GLN A 289 11.17 -10.85 12.09
CA GLN A 289 11.02 -9.53 11.49
C GLN A 289 11.33 -9.51 9.98
N HIS A 290 11.34 -10.68 9.34
CA HIS A 290 11.74 -10.82 7.94
C HIS A 290 10.68 -11.54 7.10
N LEU A 291 10.55 -11.10 5.86
CA LEU A 291 9.85 -11.76 4.77
C LEU A 291 10.83 -11.93 3.62
N ARG A 292 10.83 -13.11 3.00
CA ARG A 292 11.60 -13.33 1.77
C ARG A 292 10.87 -14.22 0.79
N MET A 293 11.09 -13.98 -0.49
CA MET A 293 10.69 -14.89 -1.56
C MET A 293 11.66 -16.07 -1.62
N THR A 294 11.14 -17.29 -1.72
CA THR A 294 11.94 -18.52 -1.63
C THR A 294 12.38 -19.07 -2.98
N ALA A 295 11.76 -18.63 -4.08
CA ALA A 295 12.14 -18.96 -5.44
C ALA A 295 11.78 -17.82 -6.41
N PRO A 296 12.54 -17.62 -7.49
CA PRO A 296 12.22 -16.65 -8.53
C PRO A 296 10.79 -16.82 -9.05
N SER A 297 10.12 -15.70 -9.34
CA SER A 297 8.72 -15.67 -9.77
C SER A 297 8.56 -14.86 -11.04
N SER A 298 7.69 -15.30 -11.95
CA SER A 298 7.37 -14.58 -13.18
C SER A 298 5.95 -14.06 -13.09
N LEU A 299 5.79 -12.74 -13.17
CA LEU A 299 4.52 -12.05 -13.07
C LEU A 299 4.12 -11.54 -14.46
N PRO A 300 3.09 -12.11 -15.11
CA PRO A 300 2.66 -11.63 -16.42
C PRO A 300 2.18 -10.17 -16.34
N VAL A 301 2.64 -9.35 -17.27
CA VAL A 301 2.27 -7.94 -17.40
C VAL A 301 2.13 -7.61 -18.88
N LEU A 302 0.98 -7.08 -19.26
CA LEU A 302 0.60 -6.90 -20.67
C LEU A 302 0.80 -8.21 -21.47
N ASP A 303 1.63 -8.18 -22.53
CA ASP A 303 1.99 -9.33 -23.38
C ASP A 303 3.36 -9.94 -23.04
N GLY A 304 3.98 -9.50 -21.95
CA GLY A 304 5.24 -10.05 -21.42
C GLY A 304 5.10 -10.41 -19.95
N ALA A 305 6.22 -10.28 -19.22
CA ALA A 305 6.34 -10.65 -17.83
C ALA A 305 7.45 -9.87 -17.10
N LEU A 306 7.19 -9.53 -15.85
CA LEU A 306 8.17 -9.09 -14.86
C LEU A 306 8.70 -10.33 -14.12
N HIS A 307 9.96 -10.68 -14.33
CA HIS A 307 10.64 -11.69 -13.53
C HIS A 307 11.21 -11.05 -12.27
N LEU A 308 10.86 -11.60 -11.13
CA LEU A 308 11.42 -11.26 -9.83
C LEU A 308 12.45 -12.32 -9.46
N ASP A 309 13.70 -11.89 -9.32
CA ASP A 309 14.80 -12.75 -8.88
C ASP A 309 14.83 -12.84 -7.36
N SER A 310 14.55 -11.72 -6.68
CA SER A 310 14.50 -11.61 -5.22
C SER A 310 13.42 -10.64 -4.77
N LEU A 311 12.86 -10.91 -3.60
CA LEU A 311 12.01 -9.99 -2.84
C LEU A 311 12.28 -10.28 -1.36
N GLU A 312 12.70 -9.27 -0.63
CA GLU A 312 13.00 -9.34 0.79
C GLU A 312 12.42 -8.10 1.47
N ALA A 313 11.89 -8.27 2.67
CA ALA A 313 11.44 -7.18 3.51
C ALA A 313 11.81 -7.47 4.97
N GLU A 314 12.13 -6.41 5.70
CA GLU A 314 12.39 -6.45 7.12
C GLU A 314 11.67 -5.28 7.82
N TRP A 315 11.23 -5.51 9.05
CA TRP A 315 10.51 -4.49 9.83
C TRP A 315 10.90 -4.58 11.30
N GLY A 316 11.00 -3.44 11.98
CA GLY A 316 11.38 -3.37 13.38
C GLY A 316 11.56 -1.94 13.85
N ASP A 317 11.39 -1.69 15.15
CA ASP A 317 11.59 -0.36 15.76
C ASP A 317 10.80 0.80 15.13
N GLY A 318 9.70 0.48 14.43
CA GLY A 318 8.86 1.45 13.72
C GLY A 318 9.28 1.72 12.28
N GLU A 319 10.34 1.07 11.81
CA GLU A 319 10.87 1.19 10.45
C GLU A 319 10.60 -0.08 9.65
N ALA A 320 10.58 0.06 8.32
CA ALA A 320 10.42 -1.04 7.39
C ALA A 320 11.30 -0.82 6.16
N HIS A 321 12.07 -1.84 5.82
CA HIS A 321 12.90 -1.86 4.62
C HIS A 321 12.45 -2.98 3.69
N ALA A 322 12.52 -2.75 2.39
CA ALA A 322 12.29 -3.79 1.40
C ALA A 322 13.31 -3.69 0.28
N ALA A 323 13.65 -4.82 -0.32
CA ALA A 323 14.49 -4.89 -1.49
C ALA A 323 13.88 -5.87 -2.50
N LEU A 324 13.94 -5.51 -3.78
CA LEU A 324 13.56 -6.38 -4.89
C LEU A 324 14.55 -6.25 -6.05
N SER A 325 14.67 -7.30 -6.85
CA SER A 325 15.47 -7.29 -8.07
C SER A 325 14.80 -8.14 -9.15
N GLY A 326 15.06 -7.82 -10.41
CA GLY A 326 14.48 -8.58 -11.51
C GLY A 326 14.73 -8.02 -12.90
N PHE A 327 13.90 -8.44 -13.85
CA PHE A 327 13.91 -7.91 -15.20
C PHE A 327 12.54 -8.00 -15.85
N LEU A 328 12.27 -7.05 -16.72
CA LEU A 328 11.10 -7.00 -17.58
C LEU A 328 11.46 -7.65 -18.92
N THR A 329 10.76 -8.74 -19.27
CA THR A 329 10.80 -9.29 -20.62
C THR A 329 10.20 -8.30 -21.63
N PRO A 330 10.48 -8.45 -22.93
CA PRO A 330 9.89 -7.56 -23.93
C PRO A 330 8.36 -7.49 -23.83
N ILE A 331 7.84 -6.28 -23.61
CA ILE A 331 6.42 -5.93 -23.67
C ILE A 331 6.16 -5.01 -24.87
N SER A 332 4.97 -5.08 -25.45
CA SER A 332 4.56 -4.25 -26.59
C SER A 332 4.43 -2.78 -26.21
N MET A 333 5.13 -1.91 -26.94
CA MET A 333 4.95 -0.47 -26.85
C MET A 333 3.54 -0.02 -27.28
N GLU A 334 2.83 -0.81 -28.09
CA GLU A 334 1.47 -0.49 -28.52
C GLU A 334 0.49 -0.65 -27.35
N LEU A 335 0.64 -1.74 -26.59
CA LEU A 335 -0.16 -1.97 -25.39
C LEU A 335 0.19 -0.96 -24.30
N LEU A 336 1.48 -0.69 -24.09
CA LEU A 336 1.94 0.28 -23.10
C LEU A 336 1.45 1.71 -23.42
N SER A 337 1.61 2.16 -24.67
CA SER A 337 1.14 3.48 -25.09
C SER A 337 -0.38 3.63 -24.95
N ARG A 338 -1.14 2.59 -25.31
CA ARG A 338 -2.60 2.55 -25.08
C ARG A 338 -2.95 2.66 -23.60
N ALA A 339 -2.25 1.92 -22.74
CA ALA A 339 -2.46 1.96 -21.29
C ALA A 339 -2.26 3.39 -20.76
N PHE A 340 -1.19 4.07 -21.15
CA PHE A 340 -0.93 5.44 -20.68
C PHE A 340 -1.63 6.56 -21.47
N GLY A 341 -2.48 6.22 -22.45
CA GLY A 341 -3.13 7.22 -23.31
C GLY A 341 -2.15 7.99 -24.21
N TRP A 342 -0.96 7.44 -24.44
CA TRP A 342 0.03 7.98 -25.38
C TRP A 342 -0.36 7.65 -26.82
N PRO A 343 0.15 8.40 -27.82
CA PRO A 343 0.02 7.99 -29.21
C PRO A 343 0.56 6.57 -29.39
N PRO A 344 -0.08 5.71 -30.22
CA PRO A 344 0.37 4.34 -30.41
C PRO A 344 1.84 4.30 -30.78
N MET A 345 2.66 3.52 -30.07
CA MET A 345 4.09 3.37 -30.35
C MET A 345 4.38 1.94 -30.78
N SER A 346 5.18 1.75 -31.83
CA SER A 346 5.61 0.42 -32.27
C SER A 346 6.90 -0.04 -31.59
N GLY A 347 7.13 -1.35 -31.54
CA GLY A 347 8.34 -1.94 -30.95
C GLY A 347 8.07 -2.55 -29.58
N GLN A 348 9.15 -2.84 -28.85
CA GLN A 348 9.08 -3.48 -27.55
C GLN A 348 9.91 -2.73 -26.52
N LEU A 349 9.46 -2.76 -25.26
CA LEU A 349 10.21 -2.31 -24.09
C LEU A 349 10.64 -3.54 -23.29
N SER A 350 11.91 -3.63 -22.95
CA SER A 350 12.43 -4.59 -21.96
C SER A 350 13.44 -3.89 -21.07
N GLY A 351 13.77 -4.48 -19.92
CA GLY A 351 14.78 -3.86 -19.07
C GLY A 351 15.21 -4.70 -17.90
N MET A 352 16.42 -4.43 -17.41
CA MET A 352 16.92 -4.98 -16.17
C MET A 352 16.64 -4.01 -15.04
N ILE A 353 16.06 -4.53 -13.96
CA ILE A 353 15.75 -3.80 -12.74
C ILE A 353 16.76 -4.29 -11.70
N PRO A 354 17.84 -3.53 -11.43
CA PRO A 354 18.80 -3.92 -10.40
C PRO A 354 18.13 -3.84 -9.02
N SER A 355 18.91 -3.87 -7.93
CA SER A 355 18.33 -3.81 -6.59
C SER A 355 17.59 -2.48 -6.38
N VAL A 356 16.26 -2.55 -6.32
CA VAL A 356 15.38 -1.48 -5.86
C VAL A 356 15.21 -1.65 -4.36
N ARG A 357 15.37 -0.58 -3.59
CA ARG A 357 15.25 -0.57 -2.14
C ARG A 357 14.23 0.44 -1.69
N TYR A 358 13.42 0.06 -0.72
CA TYR A 358 12.53 0.93 0.02
C TYR A 358 13.07 1.07 1.44
N ALA A 359 13.19 2.29 1.94
CA ALA A 359 13.50 2.61 3.33
C ALA A 359 12.97 4.01 3.65
N ASP A 360 12.28 4.18 4.78
CA ASP A 360 11.85 5.49 5.30
C ASP A 360 11.06 6.36 4.30
N GLY A 361 10.22 5.74 3.47
CA GLY A 361 9.43 6.43 2.45
C GLY A 361 10.20 6.78 1.16
N LEU A 362 11.46 6.38 1.05
CA LEU A 362 12.31 6.53 -0.13
C LEU A 362 12.44 5.22 -0.89
N ILE A 363 12.22 5.26 -2.19
CA ILE A 363 12.55 4.18 -3.12
C ILE A 363 13.79 4.59 -3.89
N THR A 364 14.85 3.80 -3.80
CA THR A 364 16.12 4.03 -4.49
C THR A 364 16.49 2.84 -5.36
N VAL A 365 17.18 3.10 -6.47
CA VAL A 365 17.72 2.04 -7.32
C VAL A 365 19.23 2.05 -7.26
N ASN A 366 19.80 1.00 -6.68
CA ASN A 366 21.23 0.86 -6.57
C ASN A 366 21.84 0.37 -7.89
N GLY A 367 22.55 1.26 -8.57
CA GLY A 367 23.24 0.97 -9.82
C GLY A 367 22.63 1.73 -11.01
N THR A 368 22.71 1.14 -12.19
CA THR A 368 22.16 1.71 -13.42
C THR A 368 21.11 0.76 -13.97
N SER A 369 19.87 1.23 -14.09
CA SER A 369 18.81 0.49 -14.79
C SER A 369 19.03 0.63 -16.30
N LEU A 370 18.97 -0.50 -17.01
CA LEU A 370 19.08 -0.55 -18.46
C LEU A 370 17.72 -0.95 -19.03
N MET A 371 17.15 -0.10 -19.87
CA MET A 371 15.99 -0.39 -20.67
C MET A 371 16.38 -0.45 -22.15
N ARG A 372 15.74 -1.32 -22.91
CA ARG A 372 15.84 -1.40 -24.36
C ARG A 372 14.50 -1.06 -24.98
N VAL A 373 14.50 -0.06 -25.85
CA VAL A 373 13.32 0.43 -26.55
C VAL A 373 13.75 1.07 -27.87
N PHE A 374 12.94 0.92 -28.92
CA PHE A 374 13.22 1.47 -30.26
C PHE A 374 14.62 1.11 -30.80
N ASP A 375 15.04 -0.15 -30.66
CA ASP A 375 16.36 -0.66 -31.04
C ASP A 375 17.57 0.12 -30.45
N GLY A 376 17.35 0.85 -29.35
CA GLY A 376 18.39 1.54 -28.60
C GLY A 376 18.30 1.23 -27.10
N GLU A 377 19.13 1.93 -26.33
CA GLU A 377 19.29 1.73 -24.89
C GLU A 377 18.99 3.01 -24.13
N ILE A 378 18.27 2.88 -23.01
CA ILE A 378 18.05 3.94 -22.02
C ILE A 378 18.69 3.49 -20.72
N LEU A 379 19.65 4.28 -20.23
CA LEU A 379 20.33 4.09 -18.95
C LEU A 379 19.75 5.09 -17.96
N ILE A 380 19.25 4.60 -16.83
CA ILE A 380 18.72 5.43 -15.74
C ILE A 380 19.62 5.24 -14.52
N LYS A 381 20.17 6.33 -14.01
CA LYS A 381 21.04 6.37 -12.83
C LYS A 381 20.41 7.25 -11.75
N ASP A 382 20.86 7.01 -10.52
CA ASP A 382 20.50 7.82 -9.36
C ASP A 382 18.98 8.02 -9.23
N LEU A 383 18.22 6.95 -9.55
CA LEU A 383 16.76 6.98 -9.47
C LEU A 383 16.36 6.98 -8.00
N VAL A 384 15.71 8.06 -7.58
CA VAL A 384 15.15 8.25 -6.25
C VAL A 384 13.68 8.65 -6.41
N LEU A 385 12.80 7.99 -5.67
CA LEU A 385 11.38 8.28 -5.61
C LEU A 385 11.00 8.50 -4.14
N GLU A 386 10.57 9.70 -3.84
CA GLU A 386 10.17 10.19 -2.52
C GLU A 386 8.66 10.19 -2.40
N ASP A 387 8.14 9.80 -1.23
CA ASP A 387 6.75 10.06 -0.85
C ASP A 387 5.71 9.51 -1.87
N LEU A 388 6.01 8.39 -2.56
CA LEU A 388 5.16 7.74 -3.58
C LEU A 388 3.68 7.62 -3.18
N PHE A 389 3.45 7.46 -1.89
CA PHE A 389 2.16 7.13 -1.29
C PHE A 389 1.55 8.31 -0.52
N ARG A 390 2.12 9.50 -0.65
CA ARG A 390 1.61 10.75 -0.08
C ARG A 390 1.12 11.66 -1.19
N ALA A 391 0.57 12.81 -0.79
CA ALA A 391 -0.10 13.74 -1.70
C ALA A 391 0.81 14.40 -2.77
N LEU A 392 2.13 14.41 -2.58
CA LEU A 392 3.09 15.07 -3.47
C LEU A 392 4.31 14.16 -3.69
N PRO A 393 4.20 13.12 -4.54
CA PRO A 393 5.34 12.28 -4.86
C PRO A 393 6.37 13.06 -5.65
N ALA A 394 7.66 12.76 -5.44
CA ALA A 394 8.73 13.38 -6.19
C ALA A 394 9.73 12.34 -6.72
N LEU A 395 10.20 12.53 -7.95
CA LEU A 395 11.14 11.62 -8.61
C LEU A 395 12.36 12.38 -9.08
N SER A 396 13.55 11.84 -8.82
CA SER A 396 14.82 12.35 -9.35
C SER A 396 15.56 11.27 -10.12
N ALA A 397 16.19 11.62 -11.25
CA ALA A 397 17.01 10.68 -12.02
C ALA A 397 18.00 11.37 -12.98
N GLU A 398 18.98 10.59 -13.44
CA GLU A 398 19.88 10.91 -14.54
C GLU A 398 19.61 9.92 -15.68
N ILE A 399 19.26 10.41 -16.88
CA ILE A 399 18.87 9.54 -18.01
C ILE A 399 19.85 9.73 -19.17
N THR A 400 20.31 8.63 -19.76
CA THR A 400 21.10 8.62 -21.00
C THR A 400 20.45 7.72 -22.03
N LEU A 401 20.20 8.23 -23.21
CA LEU A 401 19.67 7.51 -24.36
C LEU A 401 20.82 7.25 -25.34
N LYS A 402 20.92 6.03 -25.84
CA LYS A 402 21.94 5.62 -26.80
C LYS A 402 21.32 4.95 -28.01
N SER A 403 21.65 5.49 -29.18
CA SER A 403 21.36 4.90 -30.50
C SER A 403 19.89 4.54 -30.72
N ILE A 404 18.98 5.37 -30.20
CA ILE A 404 17.54 5.23 -30.41
C ILE A 404 17.25 5.32 -31.90
N ASP A 405 16.51 4.34 -32.44
CA ASP A 405 16.09 4.36 -33.84
C ASP A 405 15.00 5.41 -34.05
N LEU A 406 15.34 6.46 -34.79
CA LEU A 406 14.42 7.56 -35.05
C LEU A 406 13.24 7.13 -35.92
N GLU A 407 13.42 6.12 -36.78
CA GLU A 407 12.31 5.64 -37.60
C GLU A 407 11.32 4.88 -36.72
N ALA A 408 11.79 3.98 -35.87
CA ALA A 408 10.94 3.26 -34.92
C ALA A 408 10.21 4.21 -33.96
N LEU A 409 10.92 5.25 -33.46
CA LEU A 409 10.33 6.29 -32.63
C LEU A 409 9.27 7.08 -33.40
N THR A 410 9.54 7.50 -34.64
CA THR A 410 8.67 8.44 -35.37
C THR A 410 7.58 7.82 -36.25
N ARG A 411 7.66 6.51 -36.52
CA ARG A 411 6.83 5.80 -37.51
C ARG A 411 5.34 5.91 -37.24
N THR A 412 4.93 5.87 -35.97
CA THR A 412 3.51 5.80 -35.59
C THR A 412 2.94 7.17 -35.21
N PHE A 413 3.77 8.21 -35.09
CA PHE A 413 3.28 9.55 -34.83
C PHE A 413 2.78 10.22 -36.13
N SER A 414 1.75 11.05 -35.98
CA SER A 414 1.41 12.10 -36.97
C SER A 414 2.53 13.14 -37.14
N PHE A 415 3.63 13.01 -36.39
CA PHE A 415 4.80 13.87 -36.50
C PHE A 415 5.49 13.77 -37.88
N GLY A 416 5.44 12.61 -38.54
CA GLY A 416 6.13 12.35 -39.80
C GLY A 416 7.43 11.58 -39.61
N LYS A 417 7.85 10.87 -40.66
CA LYS A 417 9.01 9.97 -40.66
C LYS A 417 10.33 10.73 -40.54
N ILE A 418 11.19 10.28 -39.64
CA ILE A 418 12.61 10.64 -39.52
C ILE A 418 13.41 9.34 -39.45
N THR A 419 14.48 9.20 -40.23
CA THR A 419 15.38 8.03 -40.18
C THR A 419 16.75 8.46 -39.70
N GLY A 420 17.41 7.63 -38.89
CA GLY A 420 18.70 7.92 -38.28
C GLY A 420 18.80 7.35 -36.88
N ARG A 421 19.90 7.63 -36.16
CA ARG A 421 20.03 7.34 -34.74
C ARG A 421 19.95 8.62 -33.91
N LEU A 422 19.55 8.48 -32.64
CA LEU A 422 19.49 9.55 -31.66
C LEU A 422 20.17 9.12 -30.36
N ASP A 423 21.12 9.93 -29.91
CA ASP A 423 21.65 9.91 -28.55
C ASP A 423 21.03 11.04 -27.74
N GLY A 424 21.00 10.90 -26.43
CA GLY A 424 20.60 12.01 -25.57
C GLY A 424 20.96 11.83 -24.10
N THR A 425 20.89 12.94 -23.37
CA THR A 425 21.03 12.99 -21.92
C THR A 425 19.91 13.84 -21.34
N ILE A 426 19.44 13.48 -20.15
CA ILE A 426 18.56 14.29 -19.31
C ILE A 426 19.23 14.32 -17.94
N GLU A 427 19.87 15.44 -17.65
CA GLU A 427 20.61 15.64 -16.40
C GLU A 427 19.76 16.38 -15.36
N GLY A 428 19.83 15.96 -14.10
CA GLY A 428 19.11 16.56 -13.00
C GLY A 428 17.59 16.56 -13.19
N LEU A 429 17.02 15.46 -13.69
CA LEU A 429 15.57 15.33 -13.81
C LEU A 429 14.95 15.40 -12.41
N ARG A 430 13.98 16.30 -12.21
CA ARG A 430 13.09 16.34 -11.05
C ARG A 430 11.65 16.39 -11.54
N LEU A 431 10.85 15.44 -11.07
CA LEU A 431 9.40 15.45 -11.18
C LEU A 431 8.81 15.74 -9.80
N GLU A 432 7.75 16.55 -9.78
CA GLU A 432 6.88 16.75 -8.61
C GLU A 432 5.45 16.49 -9.07
N ASP A 433 4.71 15.66 -8.34
CA ASP A 433 3.37 15.20 -8.75
C ASP A 433 3.34 14.64 -10.17
N TRP A 434 4.38 13.88 -10.53
CA TRP A 434 4.61 13.32 -11.87
C TRP A 434 4.79 14.34 -13.01
N GLU A 435 4.89 15.64 -12.70
CA GLU A 435 5.16 16.70 -13.65
C GLU A 435 6.64 17.13 -13.60
N PRO A 436 7.33 17.30 -14.75
CA PRO A 436 8.70 17.79 -14.76
C PRO A 436 8.80 19.24 -14.28
N VAL A 437 9.66 19.49 -13.29
CA VAL A 437 9.94 20.85 -12.75
C VAL A 437 11.37 21.33 -13.02
N ALA A 438 12.31 20.40 -13.25
CA ALA A 438 13.68 20.72 -13.61
C ALA A 438 14.36 19.59 -14.41
N PHE A 439 15.23 19.96 -15.35
CA PHE A 439 16.22 19.10 -16.02
C PHE A 439 17.12 19.92 -16.99
N ASP A 440 18.24 19.36 -17.46
CA ASP A 440 18.97 19.78 -18.68
C ASP A 440 19.00 18.61 -19.68
N ALA A 441 18.14 18.68 -20.69
CA ALA A 441 17.97 17.66 -21.70
C ALA A 441 18.67 18.03 -23.00
N ARG A 442 19.41 17.09 -23.59
CA ARG A 442 20.10 17.23 -24.87
C ARG A 442 19.86 16.00 -25.70
N PHE A 443 19.40 16.16 -26.92
CA PHE A 443 19.22 15.07 -27.87
C PHE A 443 19.90 15.45 -29.18
N ALA A 444 20.67 14.54 -29.77
CA ALA A 444 21.40 14.81 -31.00
C ALA A 444 21.65 13.53 -31.79
N THR A 445 21.91 13.68 -33.09
CA THR A 445 22.49 12.61 -33.91
C THR A 445 23.85 12.19 -33.31
N PRO A 446 24.09 10.89 -33.06
CA PRO A 446 25.35 10.41 -32.52
C PRO A 446 26.54 10.77 -33.40
N GLU A 447 27.71 10.95 -32.80
CA GLU A 447 28.94 11.17 -33.57
C GLU A 447 29.28 9.92 -34.40
N GLY A 448 29.52 10.11 -35.70
CA GLY A 448 29.86 9.02 -36.61
C GLY A 448 28.70 8.12 -37.03
N ASP A 449 27.44 8.51 -36.77
CA ASP A 449 26.26 7.78 -37.27
C ASP A 449 26.26 7.69 -38.80
N ASP A 450 26.39 6.47 -39.32
CA ASP A 450 26.42 6.13 -40.75
C ASP A 450 25.07 5.65 -41.30
N SER A 451 24.03 5.64 -40.44
CA SER A 451 22.69 5.25 -40.83
C SER A 451 22.06 6.23 -41.83
N ARG A 452 20.96 5.82 -42.46
CA ARG A 452 20.28 6.66 -43.44
C ARG A 452 19.62 7.84 -42.73
N HIS A 453 20.07 9.06 -43.02
CA HIS A 453 19.43 10.30 -42.54
C HIS A 453 18.43 10.87 -43.55
N ARG A 454 17.14 10.73 -43.25
CA ARG A 454 16.04 11.31 -44.03
C ARG A 454 14.97 11.89 -43.12
N ILE A 455 14.36 12.97 -43.56
CA ILE A 455 13.26 13.63 -42.87
C ILE A 455 12.12 13.91 -43.85
N SER A 456 10.91 13.49 -43.51
CA SER A 456 9.71 13.74 -44.32
C SER A 456 9.29 15.21 -44.27
N GLN A 457 8.58 15.69 -45.29
CA GLN A 457 8.02 17.05 -45.29
C GLN A 457 7.18 17.33 -44.04
N ARG A 458 6.35 16.37 -43.61
CA ARG A 458 5.52 16.51 -42.41
C ARG A 458 6.35 16.73 -41.14
N ALA A 459 7.45 16.00 -41.00
CA ALA A 459 8.38 16.19 -39.88
C ALA A 459 9.08 17.56 -39.94
N VAL A 460 9.45 18.02 -41.13
CA VAL A 460 9.98 19.39 -41.31
C VAL A 460 8.98 20.44 -40.85
N ASP A 461 7.71 20.30 -41.25
CA ASP A 461 6.65 21.25 -40.90
C ASP A 461 6.40 21.27 -39.39
N ASN A 462 6.35 20.10 -38.74
CA ASN A 462 6.16 19.98 -37.30
C ASN A 462 7.35 20.53 -36.49
N ILE A 463 8.60 20.23 -36.86
CA ILE A 463 9.79 20.80 -36.20
C ILE A 463 9.83 22.32 -36.38
N SER A 464 9.47 22.81 -37.57
CA SER A 464 9.44 24.26 -37.83
C SER A 464 8.42 24.96 -36.92
N ASN A 465 7.25 24.37 -36.72
CA ASN A 465 6.21 24.93 -35.85
C ASN A 465 6.60 24.89 -34.36
N LEU A 466 7.43 23.94 -33.93
CA LEU A 466 8.02 23.93 -32.57
C LEU A 466 8.98 25.10 -32.34
N GLY A 467 9.71 25.53 -33.38
CA GLY A 467 10.67 26.64 -33.31
C GLY A 467 10.07 28.04 -33.13
N GLY A 468 8.73 28.16 -33.15
CA GLY A 468 7.97 29.40 -32.93
C GLY A 468 7.15 29.87 -34.14
N ALA A 469 6.11 30.68 -33.87
CA ALA A 469 5.34 31.35 -34.92
C ALA A 469 6.27 32.28 -35.71
N GLY A 470 6.49 31.99 -36.99
CA GLY A 470 7.38 32.74 -37.88
C GLY A 470 8.48 31.93 -38.56
N VAL A 471 8.76 30.69 -38.12
CA VAL A 471 9.70 29.78 -38.80
C VAL A 471 9.14 29.31 -40.16
N SER A 472 7.82 29.25 -40.29
CA SER A 472 7.11 28.91 -41.53
C SER A 472 7.31 29.93 -42.67
N GLY A 473 7.95 31.08 -42.40
CA GLY A 473 8.02 32.24 -43.32
C GLY A 473 9.09 32.20 -44.41
N ALA A 474 10.05 31.27 -44.39
CA ALA A 474 11.17 31.24 -45.34
C ALA A 474 11.29 29.95 -46.19
N LEU A 475 10.45 28.93 -45.93
CA LEU A 475 10.41 27.74 -46.77
C LEU A 475 9.48 28.01 -47.96
N SER A 476 10.04 28.05 -49.17
CA SER A 476 9.21 28.17 -50.37
C SER A 476 8.26 26.96 -50.44
N ARG A 477 6.96 27.19 -50.20
CA ARG A 477 5.89 26.18 -50.33
C ARG A 477 5.87 25.50 -51.72
N SER A 478 6.58 26.09 -52.68
CA SER A 478 6.82 25.59 -54.03
C SER A 478 7.85 24.45 -54.11
N PHE A 479 8.90 24.45 -53.28
CA PHE A 479 9.98 23.44 -53.30
C PHE A 479 9.59 22.13 -52.61
N LEU A 480 8.71 22.21 -51.61
CA LEU A 480 8.26 21.05 -50.83
C LEU A 480 7.33 20.10 -51.62
N ARG A 481 6.74 20.53 -52.73
CA ARG A 481 5.83 19.68 -53.54
C ARG A 481 6.54 18.65 -54.42
N PHE A 482 7.85 18.78 -54.62
CA PHE A 482 8.61 17.91 -55.54
C PHE A 482 9.34 16.76 -54.86
N PHE A 483 9.47 16.77 -53.53
CA PHE A 483 10.24 15.78 -52.77
C PHE A 483 9.49 15.37 -51.49
N GLU A 484 9.30 14.07 -51.30
CA GLU A 484 8.62 13.51 -50.11
C GLU A 484 9.54 13.44 -48.88
N GLU A 485 10.85 13.27 -49.09
CA GLU A 485 11.88 13.16 -48.06
C GLU A 485 13.10 14.06 -48.40
N PHE A 486 13.69 14.68 -47.38
CA PHE A 486 14.92 15.48 -47.46
C PHE A 486 16.08 14.76 -46.73
N ARG A 487 17.30 14.97 -47.21
CA ARG A 487 18.53 14.54 -46.55
C ARG A 487 18.95 15.54 -45.46
N TYR A 488 19.42 15.02 -44.33
CA TYR A 488 20.07 15.81 -43.29
C TYR A 488 21.43 15.23 -42.89
N ASP A 489 22.28 16.05 -42.30
CA ASP A 489 23.58 15.70 -41.71
C ASP A 489 23.40 15.34 -40.24
N ARG A 490 22.84 16.29 -39.48
CA ARG A 490 22.65 16.17 -38.04
C ARG A 490 21.34 16.83 -37.64
N LEU A 491 20.72 16.29 -36.61
CA LEU A 491 19.63 16.92 -35.88
C LEU A 491 19.99 17.02 -34.40
N GLY A 492 19.37 17.96 -33.70
CA GLY A 492 19.51 18.06 -32.26
C GLY A 492 18.72 19.17 -31.63
N ILE A 493 18.32 18.95 -30.38
CA ILE A 493 17.53 19.87 -29.57
C ILE A 493 18.04 19.84 -28.13
N ARG A 494 18.06 21.00 -27.49
CA ARG A 494 18.36 21.16 -26.07
C ARG A 494 17.21 21.88 -25.39
N CYS A 495 16.87 21.44 -24.18
CA CYS A 495 15.91 22.08 -23.30
C CYS A 495 16.45 22.03 -21.88
N ARG A 496 16.73 23.19 -21.27
CA ARG A 496 16.97 23.28 -19.83
C ARG A 496 15.73 23.85 -19.15
N LEU A 497 15.01 23.00 -18.43
CA LEU A 497 13.81 23.40 -17.69
C LEU A 497 14.19 24.00 -16.34
N LYS A 498 13.75 25.23 -16.10
CA LYS A 498 13.84 25.89 -14.81
C LYS A 498 12.69 26.87 -14.63
N ASN A 499 11.97 26.79 -13.51
CA ASN A 499 10.87 27.68 -13.17
C ASN A 499 9.77 27.73 -14.26
N GLY A 500 9.40 26.58 -14.82
CA GLY A 500 8.39 26.48 -15.89
C GLY A 500 8.83 26.97 -17.28
N VAL A 501 10.07 27.47 -17.40
CA VAL A 501 10.62 27.93 -18.68
C VAL A 501 11.68 26.95 -19.16
N CYS A 502 11.55 26.52 -20.41
CA CYS A 502 12.57 25.77 -21.10
C CYS A 502 13.50 26.72 -21.87
N GLU A 503 14.78 26.73 -21.51
CA GLU A 503 15.84 27.36 -22.29
C GLU A 503 16.21 26.45 -23.47
N MET A 504 15.83 26.88 -24.68
CA MET A 504 15.94 26.11 -25.91
C MET A 504 17.29 26.28 -26.59
N GLY A 505 17.78 25.21 -27.20
CA GLY A 505 18.95 25.21 -28.08
C GLY A 505 18.90 24.09 -29.11
N GLY A 506 19.96 24.00 -29.92
CA GLY A 506 20.11 22.95 -30.93
C GLY A 506 21.57 22.57 -31.12
N ILE A 507 21.89 22.01 -32.29
CA ILE A 507 23.22 21.48 -32.64
C ILE A 507 24.30 22.57 -32.58
N GLU A 508 23.97 23.76 -33.09
CA GLU A 508 24.90 24.87 -33.26
C GLU A 508 24.15 26.19 -33.08
N SER A 509 24.73 27.11 -32.31
CA SER A 509 24.18 28.46 -32.13
C SER A 509 24.61 29.40 -33.27
N LYS A 510 23.74 30.34 -33.64
CA LYS A 510 23.99 31.39 -34.64
C LYS A 510 23.48 32.74 -34.12
N ASP A 511 23.88 33.85 -34.74
CA ASP A 511 23.58 35.22 -34.30
C ASP A 511 22.11 35.48 -33.97
N ARG A 512 21.17 34.84 -34.69
CA ARG A 512 19.72 34.99 -34.50
C ARG A 512 18.98 33.69 -34.19
N GLY A 513 19.65 32.61 -33.79
CA GLY A 513 18.95 31.33 -33.53
C GLY A 513 19.88 30.16 -33.28
N TYR A 514 19.41 28.95 -33.54
CA TYR A 514 20.18 27.71 -33.48
C TYR A 514 19.66 26.71 -34.52
N TYR A 515 20.53 25.82 -35.00
CA TYR A 515 20.12 24.75 -35.91
C TYR A 515 19.47 23.60 -35.14
N LEU A 516 18.23 23.26 -35.52
CA LEU A 516 17.54 22.05 -35.10
C LEU A 516 17.84 20.88 -36.03
N VAL A 517 17.91 21.17 -37.34
CA VAL A 517 18.30 20.22 -38.39
C VAL A 517 19.27 20.91 -39.33
N LYS A 518 20.40 20.27 -39.61
CA LYS A 518 21.40 20.72 -40.59
C LYS A 518 21.36 19.79 -41.80
N GLY A 519 21.15 20.32 -42.99
CA GLY A 519 20.98 19.56 -44.23
C GLY A 519 22.29 19.00 -44.79
N SER A 520 22.22 17.87 -45.49
CA SER A 520 23.35 17.28 -46.25
C SER A 520 22.94 16.92 -47.68
N GLY A 521 23.84 17.08 -48.66
CA GLY A 521 23.56 16.67 -50.06
C GLY A 521 22.39 17.40 -50.74
N LEU A 522 21.68 16.70 -51.64
CA LEU A 522 20.47 17.16 -52.31
C LEU A 522 19.44 16.01 -52.43
N PRO A 523 18.13 16.26 -52.25
CA PRO A 523 17.54 17.48 -51.69
C PRO A 523 17.83 17.59 -50.18
N ARG A 524 18.30 18.75 -49.71
CA ARG A 524 18.60 19.00 -48.29
C ARG A 524 17.69 20.05 -47.68
N ILE A 525 17.55 20.02 -46.36
CA ILE A 525 16.79 21.04 -45.62
C ILE A 525 17.51 21.43 -44.33
N ASP A 526 17.57 22.74 -44.07
CA ASP A 526 18.05 23.31 -42.81
C ASP A 526 16.83 23.84 -42.04
N ILE A 527 16.71 23.48 -40.76
CA ILE A 527 15.66 23.98 -39.87
C ILE A 527 16.32 24.72 -38.70
N MET A 528 15.91 25.96 -38.48
CA MET A 528 16.41 26.79 -37.40
C MET A 528 15.31 27.13 -36.40
N GLY A 529 15.64 27.09 -35.12
CA GLY A 529 14.85 27.67 -34.04
C GLY A 529 15.32 29.09 -33.71
N PHE A 530 14.38 29.99 -33.43
CA PHE A 530 14.67 31.39 -33.07
C PHE A 530 14.32 31.68 -31.61
N ASN A 531 13.31 30.97 -31.07
CA ASN A 531 12.92 31.07 -29.67
C ASN A 531 13.93 30.36 -28.78
N ARG A 532 14.59 31.13 -27.90
CA ARG A 532 15.56 30.61 -26.90
C ARG A 532 14.93 30.32 -25.55
N GLN A 533 13.71 30.78 -25.31
CA GLN A 533 12.94 30.52 -24.11
C GLN A 533 11.50 30.23 -24.52
N THR A 534 10.89 29.21 -23.94
CA THR A 534 9.50 28.85 -24.20
C THR A 534 8.91 28.29 -22.91
N ASP A 535 7.66 28.66 -22.64
CA ASP A 535 6.89 28.07 -21.55
C ASP A 535 6.77 26.54 -21.76
N TRP A 536 7.07 25.78 -20.71
CA TRP A 536 7.11 24.32 -20.78
C TRP A 536 5.75 23.71 -21.11
N ASN A 537 4.69 24.21 -20.48
CA ASN A 537 3.34 23.68 -20.68
C ASN A 537 2.86 23.95 -22.10
N LEU A 538 3.12 25.17 -22.61
CA LEU A 538 2.85 25.50 -24.01
C LEU A 538 3.64 24.64 -25.00
N LEU A 539 4.90 24.31 -24.69
CA LEU A 539 5.72 23.42 -25.51
C LEU A 539 5.14 22.01 -25.56
N ILE A 540 4.76 21.45 -24.41
CA ILE A 540 4.15 20.13 -24.31
C ILE A 540 2.78 20.08 -24.99
N GLU A 541 1.96 21.10 -24.84
CA GLU A 541 0.66 21.20 -25.51
C GLU A 541 0.83 21.17 -27.04
N LYS A 542 1.78 21.94 -27.58
CA LYS A 542 2.11 21.92 -29.02
C LYS A 542 2.60 20.57 -29.49
N LEU A 543 3.44 19.88 -28.71
CA LEU A 543 3.91 18.53 -29.02
C LEU A 543 2.74 17.52 -29.02
N LYS A 544 1.82 17.61 -28.06
CA LYS A 544 0.62 16.77 -28.00
C LYS A 544 -0.26 16.97 -29.25
N GLN A 545 -0.56 18.22 -29.62
CA GLN A 545 -1.34 18.54 -30.83
C GLN A 545 -0.69 17.96 -32.11
N MET A 546 0.63 18.13 -32.27
CA MET A 546 1.38 17.63 -33.44
C MET A 546 1.42 16.10 -33.52
N THR A 547 1.43 15.41 -32.37
CA THR A 547 1.48 13.94 -32.31
C THR A 547 0.11 13.30 -32.47
N GLN A 548 -0.96 13.97 -32.04
CA GLN A 548 -2.35 13.53 -32.21
C GLN A 548 -2.92 13.85 -33.60
N GLY A 549 -2.28 14.74 -34.36
CA GLY A 549 -2.71 15.12 -35.71
C GLY A 549 -3.83 16.16 -35.74
N GLU A 550 -4.11 16.81 -34.61
CA GLU A 550 -5.01 17.96 -34.54
C GLU A 550 -4.31 19.19 -35.14
N ALA A 551 -5.01 19.95 -35.99
CA ALA A 551 -4.46 21.17 -36.57
C ALA A 551 -4.25 22.22 -35.46
N PRO A 552 -3.14 22.98 -35.47
CA PRO A 552 -2.87 23.96 -34.41
C PRO A 552 -3.98 25.00 -34.34
N VAL A 553 -4.51 25.22 -33.14
CA VAL A 553 -5.43 26.33 -32.86
C VAL A 553 -4.57 27.60 -32.81
N ILE A 554 -4.83 28.51 -33.73
CA ILE A 554 -4.19 29.83 -33.75
C ILE A 554 -5.05 30.75 -32.88
N GLU A 555 -4.51 31.18 -31.73
CA GLU A 555 -5.00 32.39 -31.05
C GLU A 555 -4.32 33.65 -31.61
#